data_AF-A0AAV0XUD8-F1
#
_entry.id   AF-A0AAV0XUD8-F1
#
_cell.length_a   1.000
_cell.length_b   1.000
_cell.length_c   1.000
_cell.angle_alpha   90.00
_cell.angle_beta   90.00
_cell.angle_gamma   90.00
#
_symmetry.space_group_name_H-M   'P 1'
#
loop_
_entity.id
_entity.type
_entity.pdbx_description
1 polymer ?
#
loop_
_entity_poly.entity_id
_entity_poly.type
_entity_poly.pdbx_seq_one_letter_code
_entity_poly.pdbx_strand_id
1 'polypeptide(L)'
;MDNAAVVSPIRKNPCGKPVSSDKRIMIVNAYKSELMKNPNITLRDCRIVISKNLGIGQRTVSNVISEYNTIKTVTSPCKTRQKKPIKIYMMIYNLIQFVDMSIPFGLTRLFRH
;
A
#
# COMPACT_ATOMS: atom_id res chain seq x y z
N MET A 1 29.67 30.42 20.43
CA MET A 1 28.31 30.94 20.72
C MET A 1 27.38 30.08 19.90
N ASP A 2 26.99 28.97 20.50
CA ASP A 2 26.47 27.84 19.76
C ASP A 2 24.95 27.98 19.84
N ASN A 3 24.38 28.68 18.86
CA ASN A 3 22.94 28.82 18.71
C ASN A 3 22.37 27.45 18.34
N ALA A 4 22.25 26.58 19.33
CA ALA A 4 21.45 25.36 19.25
C ALA A 4 20.00 25.82 19.10
N ALA A 5 19.60 26.07 17.84
CA ALA A 5 18.21 26.25 17.48
C ALA A 5 17.44 25.10 18.16
N VAL A 6 16.50 25.44 19.03
CA VAL A 6 15.65 24.48 19.72
C VAL A 6 14.73 23.88 18.66
N VAL A 7 15.24 22.88 17.94
CA VAL A 7 14.48 22.17 16.93
C VAL A 7 13.51 21.27 17.67
N SER A 8 12.21 21.58 17.54
CA SER A 8 11.14 20.74 18.06
C SER A 8 11.34 19.29 17.61
N PRO A 9 11.12 18.29 18.47
CA PRO A 9 11.31 16.90 18.12
C PRO A 9 10.57 16.52 16.84
N ILE A 10 11.27 15.89 15.89
CA ILE A 10 10.66 15.42 14.64
C ILE A 10 9.57 14.40 14.99
N ARG A 11 8.31 14.75 14.72
CA ARG A 11 7.17 13.86 14.92
C ARG A 11 7.19 12.74 13.88
N LYS A 12 7.60 11.55 14.31
CA LYS A 12 7.66 10.34 13.47
C LYS A 12 6.26 9.92 13.03
N ASN A 13 6.16 9.37 11.83
CA ASN A 13 4.91 8.73 11.39
C ASN A 13 4.66 7.45 12.22
N PRO A 14 3.49 7.29 12.86
CA PRO A 14 3.20 6.11 13.66
C PRO A 14 3.22 4.83 12.81
N CYS A 15 3.65 3.73 13.42
CA CYS A 15 3.70 2.43 12.76
C CYS A 15 2.30 2.01 12.25
N GLY A 16 2.25 1.37 11.08
CA GLY A 16 1.00 0.88 10.47
C GLY A 16 0.09 1.96 9.85
N LYS A 17 0.38 3.26 10.02
CA LYS A 17 -0.35 4.33 9.34
C LYS A 17 0.26 4.63 7.96
N PRO A 18 -0.57 4.73 6.90
CA PRO A 18 -0.09 5.10 5.58
C PRO A 18 0.45 6.53 5.59
N VAL A 19 1.44 6.78 4.74
CA VAL A 19 1.98 8.12 4.51
C VAL A 19 1.03 8.87 3.58
N SER A 20 0.53 10.03 4.03
CA SER A 20 -0.38 10.89 3.27
C SER A 20 0.24 11.35 1.93
N SER A 21 -0.61 11.74 0.98
CA SER A 21 -0.18 12.28 -0.33
C SER A 21 0.88 13.36 -0.18
N ASP A 22 0.67 14.31 0.72
CA ASP A 22 1.56 15.48 0.88
C ASP A 22 2.95 15.05 1.34
N LYS A 23 3.02 14.12 2.29
CA LYS A 23 4.29 13.55 2.75
C LYS A 23 4.98 12.74 1.65
N ARG A 24 4.23 12.08 0.75
CA ARG A 24 4.81 11.40 -0.42
C ARG A 24 5.41 12.40 -1.41
N ILE A 25 4.74 13.53 -1.64
CA ILE A 25 5.28 14.63 -2.45
C ILE A 25 6.56 15.18 -1.82
N MET A 26 6.59 15.37 -0.49
CA MET A 26 7.79 15.80 0.23
C MET A 26 8.96 14.82 0.06
N ILE A 27 8.70 13.51 0.11
CA ILE A 27 9.73 12.49 -0.15
C ILE A 27 10.31 12.64 -1.57
N VAL A 28 9.45 12.79 -2.58
CA VAL A 28 9.89 12.91 -3.97
C VAL A 28 10.65 14.21 -4.20
N ASN A 29 10.20 15.32 -3.62
CA ASN A 29 10.90 16.60 -3.72
C ASN A 29 12.26 16.56 -3.02
N ALA A 30 12.35 15.95 -1.83
CA ALA A 30 13.62 15.74 -1.15
C ALA A 30 14.57 14.86 -1.98
N TYR A 31 14.06 13.77 -2.56
CA TYR A 31 14.85 12.92 -3.45
C TYR A 31 15.39 13.67 -4.68
N LYS A 32 14.55 14.49 -5.33
CA LYS A 32 15.00 15.36 -6.43
C LYS A 32 16.08 16.34 -5.98
N SER A 33 15.93 16.95 -4.81
CA SER A 33 16.92 17.87 -4.25
C SER A 33 18.26 17.17 -3.98
N GLU A 34 18.24 15.95 -3.43
CA GLU A 34 19.45 15.17 -3.19
C GLU A 34 20.14 14.74 -4.49
N LEU A 35 19.37 14.35 -5.51
CA LEU A 35 19.91 14.06 -6.85
C LEU A 35 20.56 15.28 -7.51
N MET A 36 20.00 16.47 -7.31
CA MET A 36 20.60 17.72 -7.84
C MET A 36 21.91 18.05 -7.17
N LYS A 37 22.05 17.77 -5.87
CA LYS A 37 23.30 17.97 -5.13
C LYS A 37 24.36 16.95 -5.53
N ASN A 38 23.96 15.68 -5.58
CA ASN A 38 24.85 14.54 -5.81
C ASN A 38 24.23 13.58 -6.84
N PRO A 39 24.55 13.70 -8.13
CA PRO A 39 23.93 12.88 -9.18
C PRO A 39 24.28 11.38 -9.09
N ASN A 40 25.40 11.03 -8.44
CA ASN A 40 25.87 9.66 -8.25
C ASN A 40 25.43 9.04 -6.90
N ILE A 41 24.49 9.65 -6.20
CA ILE A 41 24.04 9.16 -4.89
C ILE A 41 23.32 7.82 -5.02
N THR A 42 23.63 6.88 -4.11
CA THR A 42 22.94 5.59 -4.08
C THR A 42 21.57 5.72 -3.44
N LEU A 43 20.62 4.87 -3.86
CA LEU A 43 19.29 4.81 -3.25
C LEU A 43 19.34 4.53 -1.74
N ARG A 44 20.36 3.78 -1.29
CA ARG A 44 20.58 3.46 0.12
C ARG A 44 20.89 4.72 0.93
N ASP A 45 21.76 5.58 0.42
CA ASP A 45 22.17 6.80 1.11
C ASP A 45 21.04 7.84 1.11
N CYS A 46 20.40 8.04 -0.05
CA CYS A 46 19.20 8.88 -0.18
C CYS A 46 18.13 8.49 0.85
N ARG A 47 17.86 7.19 0.99
CA ARG A 47 16.86 6.69 1.95
C ARG A 47 17.21 7.08 3.39
N ILE A 48 18.48 6.97 3.79
CA ILE A 48 18.93 7.28 5.14
C ILE A 48 18.77 8.79 5.42
N VAL A 49 19.24 9.63 4.48
CA VAL A 49 19.17 11.09 4.59
C VAL A 49 17.73 11.57 4.67
N ILE A 50 16.87 11.13 3.73
CA ILE A 50 15.47 11.55 3.68
C ILE A 50 14.70 11.07 4.91
N SER A 51 14.99 9.85 5.40
CA SER A 51 14.34 9.29 6.59
C SER A 51 14.66 10.10 7.85
N LYS A 52 15.92 10.51 8.02
CA LYS A 52 16.35 11.38 9.13
C LYS A 52 15.71 12.75 9.04
N ASN A 53 15.67 13.34 7.84
CA ASN A 53 15.15 14.69 7.62
C ASN A 53 13.63 14.79 7.80
N LEU A 54 12.86 13.81 7.28
CA LEU A 54 11.40 13.85 7.29
C LEU A 54 10.75 13.07 8.44
N GLY A 55 11.52 12.26 9.18
CA GLY A 55 10.97 11.38 10.23
C GLY A 55 10.06 10.27 9.70
N ILE A 56 10.25 9.86 8.44
CA ILE A 56 9.48 8.81 7.78
C ILE A 56 10.30 7.52 7.74
N GLY A 57 9.65 6.38 7.93
CA GLY A 57 10.32 5.08 7.91
C GLY A 57 11.05 4.80 6.60
N GLN A 58 12.28 4.30 6.71
CA GLN A 58 13.16 3.97 5.59
C GLN A 58 12.50 3.08 4.52
N ARG A 59 11.70 2.09 4.95
CA ARG A 59 10.96 1.20 4.04
C ARG A 59 9.99 1.98 3.16
N THR A 60 9.24 2.91 3.75
CA THR A 60 8.27 3.73 3.03
C THR A 60 8.95 4.68 2.05
N VAL A 61 10.06 5.32 2.48
CA VAL A 61 10.86 6.16 1.59
C VAL A 61 11.35 5.37 0.38
N SER A 62 11.88 4.16 0.59
CA SER A 62 12.30 3.30 -0.52
C SER A 62 11.16 2.99 -1.47
N ASN A 63 10.01 2.55 -0.93
CA ASN A 63 8.86 2.18 -1.75
C ASN A 63 8.37 3.36 -2.60
N VAL A 64 8.27 4.54 -1.99
CA VAL A 64 7.84 5.77 -2.69
C VAL A 64 8.82 6.16 -3.79
N ILE A 65 10.13 6.07 -3.54
CA ILE A 65 11.14 6.37 -4.56
C ILE A 65 11.12 5.34 -5.69
N SER A 66 11.01 4.04 -5.37
CA SER A 66 10.90 2.98 -6.37
C SER A 66 9.65 3.15 -7.23
N GLU A 67 8.50 3.44 -6.62
CA GLU A 67 7.24 3.69 -7.33
C GLU A 67 7.31 4.96 -8.18
N TYR A 68 7.95 6.03 -7.68
CA TYR A 68 8.20 7.22 -8.47
C TYR A 68 9.14 6.93 -9.66
N ASN A 69 10.16 6.10 -9.48
CA ASN A 69 11.09 5.77 -10.57
C ASN A 69 10.42 4.97 -11.69
N THR A 70 9.41 4.15 -11.39
CA THR A 70 8.65 3.38 -12.38
C THR A 70 7.54 4.20 -13.05
N ILE A 71 6.73 4.93 -12.28
CA ILE A 71 5.51 5.61 -12.78
C ILE A 71 5.78 7.09 -13.13
N LYS A 72 6.85 7.67 -12.59
CA LYS A 72 7.20 9.12 -12.69
C LYS A 72 6.15 10.08 -12.11
N THR A 73 5.13 9.57 -11.43
CA THR A 73 4.08 10.36 -10.78
C THR A 73 3.96 10.00 -9.29
N VAL A 74 3.42 10.93 -8.49
CA VAL A 74 3.17 10.68 -7.06
C VAL A 74 1.75 10.18 -6.90
N THR A 75 1.61 8.88 -6.65
CA THR A 75 0.31 8.25 -6.38
C THR A 75 -0.16 8.54 -4.96
N SER A 76 -1.45 8.81 -4.80
CA SER A 76 -2.06 8.95 -3.48
C SER A 76 -2.25 7.57 -2.84
N PRO A 77 -2.15 7.46 -1.50
CA PRO A 77 -2.44 6.23 -0.78
C PRO A 77 -3.97 5.98 -0.74
N CYS A 78 -4.57 5.63 -1.88
CA CYS A 78 -5.99 5.30 -1.91
C CYS A 78 -6.19 3.81 -1.63
N LYS A 79 -6.80 3.49 -0.47
CA LYS A 79 -7.32 2.15 -0.21
C LYS A 79 -8.73 2.08 -0.79
N THR A 80 -8.87 1.69 -2.05
CA THR A 80 -10.17 1.25 -2.54
C THR A 80 -10.53 -0.04 -1.82
N ARG A 81 -11.50 0.03 -0.89
CA ARG A 81 -12.07 -1.16 -0.27
C ARG A 81 -12.72 -1.99 -1.38
N GLN A 82 -12.12 -3.11 -1.75
CA GLN A 82 -12.76 -4.07 -2.64
C GLN A 82 -13.96 -4.67 -1.91
N LYS A 83 -15.16 -4.14 -2.17
CA LYS A 83 -16.41 -4.73 -1.71
C LYS A 83 -16.59 -6.02 -2.50
N LYS A 84 -16.54 -7.18 -1.85
CA LYS A 84 -17.03 -8.42 -2.47
C LYS A 84 -18.50 -8.20 -2.86
N PRO A 85 -18.89 -8.36 -4.13
CA PRO A 85 -20.27 -8.14 -4.53
C PRO A 85 -21.16 -9.21 -3.89
N ILE A 86 -22.09 -8.78 -3.03
CA ILE A 86 -23.06 -9.63 -2.33
C ILE A 86 -23.90 -10.48 -3.31
N LYS A 87 -24.08 -9.99 -4.56
CA LYS A 87 -24.81 -10.68 -5.63
C LYS A 87 -24.20 -12.04 -6.04
N ILE A 88 -22.89 -12.24 -5.96
CA ILE A 88 -22.26 -13.53 -6.34
C ILE A 88 -22.73 -14.63 -5.40
N TYR A 89 -22.82 -14.34 -4.10
CA TYR A 89 -23.29 -15.29 -3.10
C TYR A 89 -24.74 -15.70 -3.41
N MET A 90 -25.63 -14.73 -3.63
CA MET A 90 -27.04 -14.97 -3.96
C MET A 90 -27.25 -15.75 -5.26
N MET A 91 -26.43 -15.51 -6.30
CA MET A 91 -26.52 -16.25 -7.57
C MET A 91 -26.07 -17.72 -7.43
N ILE A 92 -25.05 -17.99 -6.62
CA ILE A 92 -24.59 -19.36 -6.38
C ILE A 92 -25.65 -20.18 -5.61
N TYR A 93 -26.29 -19.61 -4.57
CA TYR A 93 -27.35 -20.33 -3.85
C TYR A 93 -28.59 -20.64 -4.71
N ASN A 94 -28.99 -19.72 -5.59
CA ASN A 94 -30.10 -19.96 -6.50
C ASN A 94 -29.75 -20.98 -7.60
N LEU A 95 -28.50 -21.04 -8.04
CA LEU A 95 -28.06 -22.02 -9.05
C LEU A 95 -27.99 -23.45 -8.47
N ILE A 96 -27.57 -23.62 -7.21
CA ILE A 96 -27.56 -24.92 -6.51
C ILE A 96 -29.00 -25.43 -6.33
N GLN A 97 -29.94 -24.57 -5.92
CA GLN A 97 -31.37 -24.92 -5.80
C GLN A 97 -32.02 -25.32 -7.13
N PHE A 98 -31.49 -24.87 -8.28
CA PHE A 98 -32.03 -25.18 -9.60
C PHE A 98 -31.57 -26.54 -10.14
N VAL A 99 -30.45 -27.08 -9.64
CA VAL A 99 -29.93 -28.40 -10.04
C VAL A 99 -30.52 -29.53 -9.18
N ASP A 100 -30.92 -29.24 -7.94
CA ASP A 100 -31.54 -30.22 -7.02
C ASP A 100 -33.02 -30.54 -7.31
N MET A 101 -33.71 -29.74 -8.15
CA MET A 101 -35.14 -29.91 -8.48
C MET A 101 -35.42 -30.77 -9.73
N SER A 102 -34.40 -31.32 -10.37
CA SER A 102 -34.54 -32.12 -11.60
C SER A 102 -34.14 -33.60 -11.46
N ILE A 103 -33.91 -34.10 -10.24
CA ILE A 103 -33.71 -35.53 -10.00
C ILE A 103 -35.02 -36.10 -9.43
N PRO A 104 -35.81 -36.88 -10.20
CA PRO A 104 -36.97 -37.57 -9.65
C PRO A 104 -36.51 -38.51 -8.52
N PHE A 105 -37.21 -38.40 -7.39
CA PHE A 105 -37.17 -39.32 -6.24
C PHE A 105 -37.08 -40.78 -6.73
N GLY A 106 -35.91 -41.42 -6.67
CA GLY A 106 -35.82 -42.78 -7.21
C GLY A 106 -34.52 -43.54 -7.15
N LEU A 107 -33.38 -43.01 -6.66
CA LEU A 107 -32.14 -43.81 -6.64
C LEU A 107 -31.15 -43.43 -5.52
N THR A 108 -31.59 -43.44 -4.26
CA THR A 108 -30.67 -43.41 -3.10
C THR A 108 -30.61 -44.75 -2.38
N ARG A 109 -30.58 -45.86 -3.13
CA ARG A 109 -30.35 -47.19 -2.57
C ARG A 109 -29.53 -48.05 -3.51
N LEU A 110 -28.23 -47.77 -3.60
CA LEU A 110 -27.17 -48.70 -4.03
C LEU A 110 -25.84 -47.97 -3.98
N PHE A 111 -25.23 -47.90 -2.80
CA PHE A 111 -23.77 -47.93 -2.57
C PHE A 111 -23.55 -47.82 -1.06
N ARG A 112 -23.94 -48.90 -0.38
CA ARG A 112 -23.36 -49.29 0.91
C ARG A 112 -23.15 -50.80 0.82
N HIS A 113 -21.99 -51.18 0.31
CA HIS A 113 -21.30 -52.41 0.66
C HIS A 113 -19.80 -52.19 0.50
#